data_AF-A0AAP8KF86-F1
#
_entry.id   AF-A0AAP8KF86-F1
#
_cell.length_a   1.000
_cell.length_b   1.000
_cell.length_c   1.000
_cell.angle_alpha   90.00
_cell.angle_beta   90.00
_cell.angle_gamma   90.00
#
_symmetry.space_group_name_H-M   'P 1'
#
loop_
_entity.id
_entity.type
_entity.pdbx_description
1 polymer ?
#
loop_
_entity_poly.entity_id
_entity_poly.type
_entity_poly.pdbx_seq_one_letter_code
_entity_poly.pdbx_strand_id
1 'polypeptide(L)'
;MKKIDIFVCSDAEMRACASWQDAFDSFPVTGIALPGELDFASLGQLLTHSAAPAIRPVSIPGRELYVFAQAMGQALERLTADDLADIAVAWAQTAPWAGLDVNSFDLAGFLMELQSTWHQSATPDKALFAWIDA
;
A
#
# COMPACT_ATOMS: atom_id res chain seq x y z
N MET A 1 9.80 -6.49 13.63
CA MET A 1 8.73 -6.38 12.61
C MET A 1 8.02 -5.07 12.85
N LYS A 2 7.95 -4.18 11.86
CA LYS A 2 7.10 -2.99 11.96
C LYS A 2 5.76 -3.30 11.31
N LYS A 3 4.65 -3.00 11.99
CA LYS A 3 3.32 -3.11 11.40
C LYS A 3 3.12 -1.92 10.46
N ILE A 4 2.66 -2.19 9.25
CA ILE A 4 2.36 -1.17 8.25
C ILE A 4 0.86 -1.27 7.99
N ASP A 5 0.14 -0.19 8.28
CA ASP A 5 -1.29 -0.05 7.93
C ASP A 5 -1.39 0.89 6.72
N ILE A 6 -2.10 0.49 5.67
CA ILE A 6 -2.29 1.27 4.46
C ILE A 6 -3.73 1.80 4.40
N PHE A 7 -3.87 3.12 4.40
CA PHE A 7 -5.14 3.84 4.37
C PHE A 7 -5.41 4.41 2.98
N VAL A 8 -6.68 4.43 2.55
CA VAL A 8 -7.12 5.09 1.32
C VAL A 8 -7.96 6.33 1.63
N CYS A 9 -7.35 7.50 1.51
CA CYS A 9 -8.00 8.80 1.79
C CYS A 9 -7.27 9.94 1.07
N SER A 10 -7.80 11.16 1.11
CA SER A 10 -7.09 12.36 0.66
C SER A 10 -6.01 12.82 1.66
N ASP A 11 -5.08 13.67 1.21
CA ASP A 11 -4.07 14.31 2.09
C ASP A 11 -4.73 15.20 3.15
N ALA A 12 -5.82 15.90 2.80
CA ALA A 12 -6.55 16.75 3.73
C ALA A 12 -7.22 15.94 4.85
N GLU A 13 -7.85 14.82 4.50
CA GLU A 13 -8.46 13.90 5.46
C GLU A 13 -7.42 13.27 6.39
N MET A 14 -6.31 12.76 5.85
CA MET A 14 -5.23 12.18 6.67
C MET A 14 -4.63 13.18 7.66
N ARG A 15 -4.47 14.45 7.25
CA ARG A 15 -3.98 15.53 8.13
C ARG A 15 -4.98 15.89 9.23
N ALA A 16 -6.27 15.67 8.99
CA ALA A 16 -7.32 15.99 9.97
C ALA A 16 -7.40 14.97 11.11
N CYS A 17 -6.98 13.72 10.88
CA CYS A 17 -6.89 12.71 11.96
C CYS A 17 -5.93 13.19 13.05
N ALA A 18 -6.28 13.02 14.33
CA ALA A 18 -5.41 13.37 15.46
C ALA A 18 -4.54 12.18 15.93
N SER A 19 -4.93 10.95 15.61
CA SER A 19 -4.22 9.72 15.98
C SER A 19 -4.30 8.64 14.89
N TRP A 20 -3.56 7.53 15.08
CA TRP A 20 -3.71 6.32 14.24
C TRP A 20 -5.10 5.73 14.38
N GLN A 21 -5.65 5.70 15.60
CA GLN A 21 -6.99 5.18 15.88
C GLN A 21 -8.05 5.99 15.12
N ASP A 22 -7.91 7.31 15.06
CA ASP A 22 -8.83 8.16 14.30
C ASP A 22 -8.80 7.83 12.81
N ALA A 23 -7.62 7.57 12.24
CA ALA A 23 -7.47 7.18 10.83
C ALA A 23 -8.05 5.79 10.57
N PHE A 24 -7.84 4.85 11.48
CA PHE A 24 -8.38 3.50 11.45
C PHE A 24 -9.91 3.48 11.48
N ASP A 25 -10.52 4.31 12.30
CA ASP A 25 -11.98 4.41 12.41
C ASP A 25 -12.62 5.19 11.25
N SER A 26 -11.84 6.03 10.56
CA SER A 26 -12.35 6.95 9.53
C SER A 26 -12.19 6.44 8.09
N PHE A 27 -11.17 5.63 7.80
CA PHE A 27 -10.81 5.29 6.42
C PHE A 27 -10.77 3.79 6.17
N PRO A 28 -11.06 3.36 4.93
CA PRO A 28 -10.71 2.03 4.47
C PRO A 28 -9.21 1.78 4.72
N VAL A 29 -8.92 0.69 5.42
CA VAL A 29 -7.56 0.25 5.76
C VAL A 29 -7.36 -1.20 5.34
N THR A 30 -6.19 -1.52 4.80
CA THR A 30 -5.82 -2.93 4.61
C THR A 30 -5.70 -3.56 5.99
N GLY A 31 -6.66 -4.39 6.40
CA GLY A 31 -6.63 -5.13 7.68
C GLY A 31 -5.51 -6.18 7.80
N ILE A 32 -4.53 -6.13 6.89
CA ILE A 32 -3.43 -7.06 6.75
C ILE A 32 -2.17 -6.39 7.31
N ALA A 33 -1.63 -6.97 8.39
CA ALA A 33 -0.32 -6.60 8.89
C ALA A 33 0.76 -7.22 8.00
N LEU A 34 1.56 -6.37 7.35
CA LEU A 34 2.67 -6.83 6.54
C LEU A 34 3.91 -7.06 7.41
N PRO A 35 4.69 -8.15 7.20
CA PRO A 35 5.98 -8.29 7.84
C PRO A 35 6.91 -7.17 7.35
N GLY A 36 7.79 -6.69 8.24
CA GLY A 36 8.70 -5.55 7.98
C GLY A 36 9.79 -5.80 6.94
N GLU A 37 9.67 -6.88 6.16
CA GLU A 37 10.52 -7.25 5.04
C GLU A 37 9.85 -6.87 3.72
N LEU A 38 9.13 -5.76 3.61
CA LEU A 38 8.37 -5.43 2.40
C LEU A 38 9.06 -4.32 1.60
N ASP A 39 9.41 -4.58 0.35
CA ASP A 39 9.96 -3.56 -0.55
C ASP A 39 8.85 -3.00 -1.42
N PHE A 40 8.43 -1.78 -1.10
CA PHE A 40 7.49 -1.05 -1.92
C PHE A 40 8.12 -0.57 -3.23
N ALA A 41 9.45 -0.49 -3.34
CA ALA A 41 10.11 -0.10 -4.59
C ALA A 41 9.91 -1.17 -5.67
N SER A 42 10.11 -2.45 -5.36
CA SER A 42 9.85 -3.55 -6.30
C SER A 42 8.37 -3.66 -6.65
N LEU A 43 7.47 -3.50 -5.67
CA LEU A 43 6.03 -3.44 -5.94
C LEU A 43 5.66 -2.27 -6.86
N GLY A 44 6.18 -1.07 -6.57
CA GLY A 44 5.95 0.12 -7.38
C GLY A 44 6.43 -0.06 -8.81
N GLN A 45 7.60 -0.69 -9.01
CA GLN A 45 8.11 -1.01 -10.33
C GLN A 45 7.22 -2.00 -11.07
N LEU A 46 6.74 -3.07 -10.41
CA LEU A 46 5.85 -4.06 -11.03
C LEU A 46 4.50 -3.47 -11.41
N LEU A 47 3.91 -2.64 -10.55
CA LEU A 47 2.61 -2.01 -10.81
C LEU A 47 2.69 -0.92 -11.89
N THR A 48 3.78 -0.14 -11.93
CA THR A 48 3.84 1.07 -12.73
C THR A 48 4.81 1.00 -13.90
N HIS A 49 5.61 -0.07 -14.01
CA HIS A 49 6.69 -0.22 -14.97
C HIS A 49 7.69 0.93 -14.93
N SER A 50 7.89 1.53 -13.76
CA SER A 50 8.72 2.72 -13.54
C SER A 50 9.71 2.51 -12.41
N ALA A 51 10.90 3.10 -12.53
CA ALA A 51 11.90 3.15 -11.47
C ALA A 51 11.73 4.37 -10.54
N ALA A 52 10.64 5.12 -10.68
CA ALA A 52 10.34 6.25 -9.80
C ALA A 52 10.12 5.76 -8.36
N PRO A 53 10.42 6.60 -7.34
CA PRO A 53 10.16 6.23 -5.95
C PRO A 53 8.71 5.84 -5.71
N ALA A 54 8.49 4.65 -5.15
CA ALA A 54 7.17 4.11 -4.87
C ALA A 54 6.48 4.83 -3.70
N ILE A 55 7.25 5.30 -2.72
CA ILE A 55 6.77 6.01 -1.55
C ILE A 55 7.59 7.28 -1.31
N ARG A 56 6.96 8.29 -0.70
CA ARG A 56 7.63 9.49 -0.19
C ARG A 56 7.17 9.79 1.23
N PRO A 57 8.03 10.32 2.10
CA PRO A 57 7.64 10.71 3.45
C PRO A 57 6.62 11.87 3.40
N VAL A 58 5.71 11.86 4.37
CA VAL A 58 4.74 12.93 4.59
C VAL A 58 5.08 13.62 5.90
N SER A 59 5.36 14.91 5.84
CA SER A 59 5.65 15.71 7.03
C SER A 59 4.35 16.00 7.79
N ILE A 60 4.00 15.11 8.72
CA ILE A 60 3.00 15.33 9.77
C ILE A 60 3.70 15.12 11.13
N PRO A 61 3.77 16.15 12.00
CA PRO A 61 4.47 16.06 13.27
C PRO A 61 4.02 14.86 14.11
N GLY A 62 5.00 14.10 14.63
CA GLY A 62 4.74 12.97 15.52
C GLY A 62 4.27 11.67 14.84
N ARG A 63 4.33 11.57 13.51
CA ARG A 63 3.87 10.39 12.75
C ARG A 63 4.87 9.98 11.68
N GLU A 64 5.23 8.70 11.63
CA GLU A 64 6.02 8.11 10.54
C GLU A 64 5.06 7.70 9.40
N LEU A 65 4.69 8.69 8.58
CA LEU A 65 3.75 8.54 7.48
C LEU A 65 4.45 8.63 6.12
N TYR A 66 4.02 7.77 5.20
CA TYR A 66 4.42 7.77 3.81
C TYR A 66 3.18 7.81 2.91
N VAL A 67 3.34 8.40 1.74
CA VAL A 67 2.32 8.34 0.68
C VAL A 67 2.92 7.64 -0.53
N PHE A 68 2.15 6.75 -1.13
CA PHE A 68 2.57 6.07 -2.34
C PHE A 68 2.47 6.99 -3.55
N ALA A 69 3.24 6.68 -4.59
CA ALA A 69 3.13 7.35 -5.88
C ALA A 69 1.70 7.21 -6.43
N GLN A 70 1.13 8.30 -6.93
CA GLN A 70 -0.23 8.33 -7.48
C GLN A 70 -0.43 7.27 -8.58
N ALA A 71 0.61 7.00 -9.37
CA ALA A 71 0.60 5.99 -10.43
C ALA A 71 0.29 4.57 -9.90
N MET A 72 0.65 4.26 -8.64
CA MET A 72 0.34 2.96 -8.04
C MET A 72 -1.17 2.81 -7.77
N GLY A 73 -1.82 3.83 -7.21
CA GLY A 73 -3.28 3.83 -7.04
C GLY A 73 -4.02 3.73 -8.38
N GLN A 74 -3.54 4.46 -9.40
CA GLN A 74 -4.07 4.37 -10.76
C GLN A 74 -3.82 3.00 -11.41
N ALA A 75 -2.73 2.31 -11.08
CA ALA A 75 -2.49 0.95 -11.55
C ALA A 75 -3.51 0.00 -10.91
N LEU A 76 -3.68 0.05 -9.59
CA LEU A 76 -4.66 -0.77 -8.86
C LEU A 76 -6.09 -0.58 -9.38
N GLU A 77 -6.47 0.63 -9.79
CA GLU A 77 -7.80 0.88 -10.37
C GLU A 77 -8.08 0.12 -11.68
N ARG A 78 -7.04 -0.24 -12.43
CA ARG A 78 -7.15 -0.79 -13.80
C ARG A 78 -6.89 -2.29 -13.89
N LEU A 79 -6.19 -2.87 -12.92
CA LEU A 79 -5.76 -4.26 -12.95
C LEU A 79 -6.92 -5.22 -12.66
N THR A 80 -6.95 -6.35 -13.34
CA THR A 80 -7.87 -7.44 -13.05
C THR A 80 -7.33 -8.33 -11.92
N ALA A 81 -8.16 -9.23 -11.40
CA ALA A 81 -7.72 -10.20 -10.40
C ALA A 81 -6.58 -11.11 -10.92
N ASP A 82 -6.64 -11.49 -12.20
CA ASP A 82 -5.58 -12.29 -12.84
C ASP A 82 -4.27 -11.49 -12.94
N ASP A 83 -4.34 -10.20 -13.32
CA ASP A 83 -3.15 -9.34 -13.34
C ASP A 83 -2.53 -9.19 -11.94
N LEU A 84 -3.36 -9.05 -10.90
CA LEU A 84 -2.87 -8.98 -9.52
C LEU A 84 -2.20 -10.28 -9.07
N ALA A 85 -2.72 -11.43 -9.49
CA ALA A 85 -2.11 -12.73 -9.21
C ALA A 85 -0.75 -12.87 -9.91
N ASP A 86 -0.65 -12.47 -11.17
CA ASP A 86 0.62 -12.49 -11.93
C ASP A 86 1.66 -11.56 -11.31
N ILE A 87 1.23 -10.35 -10.89
CA ILE A 87 2.10 -9.40 -10.17
C ILE A 87 2.56 -9.98 -8.84
N ALA A 88 1.70 -10.66 -8.10
CA ALA A 88 2.08 -11.29 -6.83
C ALA A 88 3.12 -12.40 -7.02
N VAL A 89 2.99 -13.22 -8.07
CA VAL A 89 3.99 -14.24 -8.43
C VAL A 89 5.32 -13.59 -8.80
N ALA A 90 5.30 -12.54 -9.62
CA ALA A 90 6.51 -11.81 -9.98
C ALA A 90 7.15 -11.17 -8.74
N TRP A 91 6.35 -10.55 -7.87
CA TRP A 91 6.83 -9.86 -6.69
C TRP A 91 7.48 -10.82 -5.70
N ALA A 92 6.91 -12.01 -5.47
CA ALA A 92 7.50 -13.07 -4.65
C ALA A 92 8.93 -13.47 -5.10
N GLN A 93 9.26 -13.28 -6.38
CA GLN A 93 10.58 -13.59 -6.94
C GLN A 93 11.56 -12.40 -6.93
N THR A 94 11.13 -11.24 -6.46
CA THR A 94 11.95 -10.01 -6.42
C THR A 94 12.37 -9.69 -4.99
N ALA A 95 13.47 -8.95 -4.83
CA ALA A 95 13.82 -8.41 -3.52
C ALA A 95 12.64 -7.62 -2.94
N PRO A 96 12.33 -7.80 -1.66
CA PRO A 96 13.12 -8.47 -0.62
C PRO A 96 12.74 -9.95 -0.44
N TRP A 97 11.72 -10.42 -1.16
CA TRP A 97 11.15 -11.76 -1.07
C TRP A 97 11.98 -12.84 -1.75
N ALA A 98 12.82 -12.44 -2.70
CA ALA A 98 13.65 -13.36 -3.46
C ALA A 98 14.51 -14.25 -2.54
N GLY A 99 14.29 -15.56 -2.62
CA GLY A 99 14.99 -16.55 -1.79
C GLY A 99 14.38 -16.76 -0.41
N LEU A 100 13.30 -16.06 -0.08
CA LEU A 100 12.44 -16.35 1.07
C LEU A 100 11.32 -17.29 0.62
N ASP A 101 10.81 -18.10 1.55
CA ASP A 101 9.66 -19.00 1.31
C ASP A 101 8.34 -18.23 1.42
N VAL A 102 8.22 -17.11 0.69
CA VAL A 102 6.99 -16.32 0.67
C VAL A 102 5.97 -16.98 -0.26
N ASN A 103 4.75 -17.10 0.21
CA ASN A 103 3.66 -17.62 -0.58
C ASN A 103 3.07 -16.50 -1.46
N SER A 104 3.11 -16.67 -2.78
CA SER A 104 2.54 -15.71 -3.73
C SER A 104 1.03 -15.54 -3.57
N PHE A 105 0.31 -16.53 -3.04
CA PHE A 105 -1.12 -16.40 -2.73
C PHE A 105 -1.39 -15.38 -1.61
N ASP A 106 -0.49 -15.30 -0.61
CA ASP A 106 -0.63 -14.31 0.46
C ASP A 106 -0.38 -12.90 -0.08
N LEU A 107 0.60 -12.74 -0.98
CA LEU A 107 0.85 -11.47 -1.68
C LEU A 107 -0.32 -11.09 -2.60
N ALA A 108 -0.91 -12.05 -3.31
CA ALA A 108 -2.09 -11.81 -4.16
C ALA A 108 -3.30 -11.38 -3.31
N GLY A 109 -3.55 -12.06 -2.19
CA GLY A 109 -4.59 -11.67 -1.23
C GLY A 109 -4.39 -10.25 -0.71
N PHE A 110 -3.15 -9.87 -0.39
CA PHE A 110 -2.81 -8.50 -0.02
C PHE A 110 -3.14 -7.48 -1.14
N LEU A 111 -2.73 -7.76 -2.38
CA LEU A 111 -2.98 -6.84 -3.51
C LEU A 111 -4.48 -6.70 -3.80
N MET A 112 -5.24 -7.78 -3.69
CA MET A 112 -6.70 -7.77 -3.84
C MET A 112 -7.39 -6.97 -2.73
N GLU A 113 -6.94 -7.12 -1.48
CA GLU A 113 -7.46 -6.32 -0.36
C GLU A 113 -7.15 -4.83 -0.53
N LEU A 114 -5.94 -4.51 -1.00
CA LEU A 114 -5.52 -3.15 -1.29
C LEU A 114 -6.35 -2.53 -2.42
N GLN A 115 -6.63 -3.28 -3.49
CA GLN A 115 -7.50 -2.85 -4.59
C GLN A 115 -8.96 -2.68 -4.11
N SER A 116 -9.48 -3.61 -3.30
CA SER A 116 -10.81 -3.51 -2.71
C SER A 116 -10.95 -2.23 -1.88
N THR A 117 -10.00 -2.00 -0.98
CA THR A 117 -9.90 -0.79 -0.14
C THR A 117 -9.83 0.47 -1.00
N TRP A 118 -9.05 0.43 -2.11
CA TRP A 118 -9.00 1.52 -3.08
C TRP A 118 -10.37 1.84 -3.65
N HIS A 119 -11.13 0.84 -4.10
CA HIS A 119 -12.45 1.04 -4.70
C HIS A 119 -13.53 1.45 -3.68
N GLN A 120 -13.40 1.07 -2.40
CA GLN A 120 -14.34 1.47 -1.34
C GLN A 120 -14.28 2.97 -1.03
N SER A 121 -13.12 3.60 -1.20
CA SER A 121 -12.97 5.04 -0.96
C SER A 121 -13.61 5.87 -2.08
N ALA A 122 -14.57 6.71 -1.71
CA ALA A 122 -15.31 7.58 -2.63
C ALA A 122 -14.60 8.91 -2.96
N THR A 123 -13.48 9.20 -2.30
CA THR A 123 -12.78 10.48 -2.41
C THR A 123 -12.04 10.60 -3.75
N PRO A 124 -12.32 11.62 -4.59
CA PRO A 124 -11.73 11.74 -5.94
C PRO A 124 -10.20 11.93 -5.96
N ASP A 125 -9.66 12.59 -4.92
CA ASP A 125 -8.23 12.86 -4.73
C ASP A 125 -7.58 11.88 -3.74
N LYS A 126 -8.15 10.69 -3.57
CA LYS A 126 -7.61 9.65 -2.71
C LYS A 126 -6.19 9.25 -3.11
N ALA A 127 -5.40 8.91 -2.09
CA ALA A 127 -4.08 8.33 -2.20
C ALA A 127 -3.95 7.17 -1.20
N LEU A 128 -2.90 6.38 -1.40
CA LEU A 128 -2.50 5.37 -0.41
C LEU A 128 -1.53 6.01 0.57
N PHE A 129 -1.86 5.93 1.86
CA PHE A 129 -0.99 6.38 2.95
C PHE A 129 -0.56 5.17 3.78
N ALA A 130 0.74 4.93 3.89
CA ALA A 130 1.30 3.95 4.82
C ALA A 130 1.63 4.65 6.14
N TRP A 131 1.02 4.19 7.23
CA TRP A 131 1.44 4.53 8.58
C TRP A 131 2.27 3.38 9.12
N ILE A 132 3.52 3.69 9.49
CA ILE A 132 4.41 2.73 10.12
C ILE A 132 4.31 2.93 11.64
N ASP A 133 3.80 1.92 12.36
CA ASP A 133 3.76 1.98 13.82
C ASP A 133 5.17 1.88 14.40
N ALA A 134 5.42 2.61 15.49
CA ALA A 134 6.75 2.79 16.09
C ALA A 134 7.17 1.61 16.96
#